data_AF-A0A9E3W9H7-F1
#
_entry.id   AF-A0A9E3W9H7-F1
#
_cell.length_a   1.000
_cell.length_b   1.000
_cell.length_c   1.000
_cell.angle_alpha   90.00
_cell.angle_beta   90.00
_cell.angle_gamma   90.00
#
_symmetry.space_group_name_H-M   'P 1'
#
loop_
_entity.id
_entity.type
_entity.pdbx_description
1 polymer ?
#
loop_
_entity_poly.entity_id
_entity_poly.type
_entity_poly.pdbx_seq_one_letter_code
_entity_poly.pdbx_strand_id
1 'polypeptide(L)'
;MDRLLRIAAELARRFGLRYAVLEAERDGVNEHYGICYKDGLIRIRLRHATTGRLLKESSLVDTLCHELAHLRHFDHSPRFEGLYRRILEAARRSGYYLPGPEWRHAQGCLFADRPQDDGSAVSGAGTDGAGGRG
;
A
#
# COMPACT_ATOMS: atom_id res chain seq x y z
N MET A 1 1.12 7.89 5.53
CA MET A 1 2.56 7.66 5.76
C MET A 1 2.82 7.00 7.12
N ASP A 2 2.19 7.48 8.19
CA ASP A 2 2.43 7.04 9.58
C ASP A 2 2.36 5.53 9.81
N ARG A 3 1.40 4.84 9.20
CA ARG A 3 1.29 3.38 9.32
C ARG A 3 2.51 2.67 8.74
N LEU A 4 3.02 3.13 7.60
CA LEU A 4 4.20 2.57 6.95
C LEU A 4 5.47 2.82 7.78
N LEU A 5 5.57 4.01 8.39
CA LEU A 5 6.65 4.35 9.33
C LEU A 5 6.67 3.42 10.55
N ARG A 6 5.51 3.10 11.13
CA ARG A 6 5.41 2.16 12.26
C ARG A 6 5.87 0.76 11.86
N ILE A 7 5.43 0.27 10.70
CA ILE A 7 5.84 -1.04 10.18
C ILE A 7 7.35 -1.07 9.93
N ALA A 8 7.90 -0.01 9.33
CA ALA A 8 9.33 0.11 9.06
C ALA A 8 10.14 0.05 10.35
N ALA A 9 9.76 0.82 11.37
CA ALA A 9 10.44 0.84 12.66
C ALA A 9 10.41 -0.54 13.34
N GLU A 10 9.26 -1.21 13.32
CA GLU A 10 9.12 -2.54 13.91
C GLU A 10 9.97 -3.60 13.21
N LEU A 11 9.87 -3.68 11.88
CA LEU A 11 10.63 -4.64 11.09
C LEU A 11 12.13 -4.34 11.17
N ALA A 12 12.55 -3.09 11.02
CA ALA A 12 13.96 -2.71 11.12
C ALA A 12 14.56 -3.13 12.47
N ARG A 13 13.85 -2.85 13.58
CA ARG A 13 14.26 -3.29 14.93
C ARG A 13 14.39 -4.81 15.02
N ARG A 14 13.42 -5.56 14.49
CA ARG A 14 13.41 -7.03 14.53
C ARG A 14 14.59 -7.67 13.78
N PHE A 15 15.08 -7.02 12.73
CA PHE A 15 16.18 -7.51 11.90
C PHE A 15 17.53 -6.83 12.16
N GLY A 16 17.59 -5.92 13.15
CA GLY A 16 18.80 -5.17 13.48
C GLY A 16 19.25 -4.24 12.34
N LEU A 17 18.30 -3.69 11.59
CA LEU A 17 18.53 -2.76 10.50
C LEU A 17 18.41 -1.32 11.00
N ARG A 18 19.18 -0.41 10.40
CA ARG A 18 19.10 1.03 10.69
C ARG A 18 18.94 1.77 9.38
N TYR A 19 17.86 2.53 9.27
CA TYR A 19 17.63 3.51 8.20
C TYR A 19 17.69 4.91 8.82
N ALA A 20 18.05 5.91 8.02
CA ALA A 20 18.11 7.30 8.46
C ALA A 20 16.72 7.93 8.45
N VAL A 21 16.02 7.83 7.32
CA VAL A 21 14.69 8.39 7.14
C VAL A 21 13.91 7.58 6.11
N LEU A 22 12.58 7.55 6.27
CA LEU A 22 11.65 6.94 5.32
C LEU A 22 10.63 7.98 4.88
N GLU A 23 10.57 8.27 3.60
CA GLU A 23 9.74 9.34 3.02
C GLU A 23 8.91 8.85 1.84
N ALA A 24 7.88 9.63 1.50
CA ALA A 24 7.20 9.45 0.22
C ALA A 24 8.13 9.88 -0.93
N GLU A 25 8.17 9.10 -2.00
CA GLU A 25 8.85 9.54 -3.23
C GLU A 25 8.11 10.71 -3.89
N ARG A 26 8.85 11.53 -4.63
CA ARG A 26 8.30 12.67 -5.38
C ARG A 26 7.28 12.23 -6.43
N ASP A 27 6.30 13.09 -6.68
CA ASP A 27 5.34 12.90 -7.77
C ASP A 27 6.06 12.84 -9.14
N GLY A 28 5.51 12.05 -10.06
CA GLY A 28 6.04 11.89 -11.42
C GLY A 28 7.11 10.82 -11.60
N VAL A 29 7.65 10.21 -10.52
CA VAL A 29 8.58 9.07 -10.62
C VAL A 29 7.84 7.83 -11.12
N ASN A 30 8.30 7.28 -12.24
CA ASN A 30 7.70 6.12 -12.89
C ASN A 30 8.63 4.89 -12.92
N GLU A 31 9.93 5.08 -12.70
CA GLU A 31 11.00 4.09 -12.87
C GLU A 31 11.05 3.05 -11.75
N HIS A 32 10.71 3.45 -10.52
CA HIS A 32 10.77 2.58 -9.35
C HIS A 32 9.58 2.77 -8.40
N TYR A 33 9.30 1.72 -7.62
CA TYR A 33 8.31 1.76 -6.52
C TYR A 33 8.94 2.20 -5.20
N GLY A 34 10.22 1.90 -4.99
CA GLY A 34 11.01 2.29 -3.84
C GLY A 34 12.48 2.43 -4.22
N ILE A 35 13.23 3.12 -3.38
CA ILE A 35 14.68 3.22 -3.49
C ILE A 35 15.30 3.39 -2.11
N CYS A 36 16.40 2.67 -1.86
CA CYS A 36 17.25 2.80 -0.69
C CYS A 36 18.60 3.39 -1.08
N TYR A 37 18.98 4.48 -0.45
CA TYR A 37 20.28 5.13 -0.64
C TYR A 37 21.29 4.63 0.39
N LYS A 38 22.59 4.85 0.09
CA LYS A 38 23.71 4.32 0.90
C LYS A 38 23.76 4.91 2.31
N ASP A 39 23.22 6.11 2.48
CA ASP A 39 23.07 6.80 3.76
C ASP A 39 21.87 6.29 4.58
N GLY A 40 21.08 5.36 4.05
CA GLY A 40 19.89 4.81 4.69
C GLY A 40 18.64 5.67 4.52
N LEU A 41 18.62 6.65 3.62
CA LEU A 41 17.38 7.26 3.13
C LEU A 41 16.60 6.23 2.32
N ILE A 42 15.33 6.04 2.64
CA ILE A 42 14.40 5.21 1.86
C ILE A 42 13.28 6.10 1.35
N ARG A 43 12.97 5.99 0.06
CA ARG A 43 11.78 6.61 -0.54
C ARG A 43 10.87 5.57 -1.11
N ILE A 44 9.57 5.72 -0.88
CA ILE A 44 8.55 4.81 -1.41
C ILE A 44 7.50 5.63 -2.15
N ARG A 45 7.26 5.27 -3.41
CA ARG A 45 6.18 5.83 -4.23
C ARG A 45 4.85 5.36 -3.67
N LEU A 46 3.99 6.31 -3.29
CA LEU A 46 2.70 6.00 -2.68
C LEU A 46 1.57 5.81 -3.70
N ARG A 47 1.75 6.26 -4.94
CA ARG A 47 0.72 6.31 -5.97
C ARG A 47 1.12 5.53 -7.21
N HIS A 48 0.15 4.96 -7.88
CA HIS A 48 0.33 4.31 -9.17
C HIS A 48 0.67 5.35 -10.24
N ALA A 49 1.77 5.15 -10.97
CA ALA A 49 2.29 6.14 -11.93
C ALA A 49 1.27 6.56 -12.99
N THR A 50 0.46 5.63 -13.49
CA THR A 50 -0.51 5.91 -14.57
C THR A 50 -1.86 6.44 -14.07
N THR A 51 -2.30 6.03 -12.88
CA THR A 51 -3.69 6.29 -12.42
C THR A 51 -3.75 7.33 -11.29
N GLY A 52 -2.61 7.68 -10.69
CA GLY A 52 -2.54 8.57 -9.53
C GLY A 52 -3.16 8.01 -8.24
N ARG A 53 -3.82 6.84 -8.31
CA ARG A 53 -4.45 6.19 -7.16
C ARG A 53 -3.39 5.71 -6.18
N LEU A 54 -3.71 5.76 -4.89
CA LEU A 54 -2.84 5.18 -3.88
C LEU A 54 -2.61 3.69 -4.15
N LEU A 55 -1.36 3.25 -3.95
CA LEU A 55 -1.02 1.84 -3.99
C LEU A 55 -1.70 1.12 -2.83
N LYS A 56 -1.96 -0.17 -3.05
CA LYS A 56 -2.45 -1.05 -1.99
C LYS A 56 -1.41 -1.13 -0.89
N GLU A 57 -1.90 -1.24 0.35
CA GLU A 57 -1.03 -1.40 1.50
C GLU A 57 -0.08 -2.59 1.36
N SER A 58 -0.58 -3.73 0.88
CA SER A 58 0.27 -4.91 0.65
C SER A 58 1.40 -4.62 -0.34
N SER A 59 1.16 -3.83 -1.39
CA SER A 59 2.21 -3.39 -2.34
C SER A 59 3.22 -2.46 -1.68
N LEU A 60 2.76 -1.54 -0.82
CA LEU A 60 3.64 -0.64 -0.07
C LEU A 60 4.51 -1.41 0.95
N VAL A 61 3.94 -2.39 1.63
CA VAL A 61 4.66 -3.22 2.61
C VAL A 61 5.65 -4.15 1.92
N ASP A 62 5.31 -4.74 0.78
CA ASP A 62 6.22 -5.52 -0.06
C ASP A 62 7.45 -4.68 -0.46
N THR A 63 7.20 -3.48 -1.00
CA THR A 63 8.23 -2.52 -1.39
C THR A 63 9.08 -2.11 -0.19
N LEU A 64 8.47 -1.81 0.95
CA LEU A 64 9.21 -1.50 2.18
C LEU A 64 10.13 -2.65 2.61
N CYS A 65 9.67 -3.89 2.56
CA CYS A 65 10.48 -5.05 2.91
C CYS A 65 11.68 -5.20 1.96
N HIS A 66 11.49 -4.90 0.67
CA HIS A 66 12.55 -4.87 -0.34
C HIS A 66 13.61 -3.81 0.02
N GLU A 67 13.20 -2.57 0.26
CA GLU A 67 14.13 -1.48 0.59
C GLU A 67 14.84 -1.70 1.93
N LEU A 68 14.18 -2.29 2.93
CA LEU A 68 14.83 -2.66 4.18
C LEU A 68 15.94 -3.71 3.98
N ALA A 69 15.77 -4.65 3.05
CA ALA A 69 16.83 -5.60 2.72
C ALA A 69 18.05 -4.91 2.07
N HIS A 70 17.82 -3.84 1.30
CA HIS A 70 18.89 -3.04 0.70
C HIS A 70 19.80 -2.32 1.71
N LEU A 71 19.32 -2.06 2.93
CA LEU A 71 20.16 -1.53 4.02
C LEU A 71 21.34 -2.44 4.37
N ARG A 72 21.27 -3.74 4.02
CA ARG A 72 22.35 -4.70 4.26
C ARG A 72 22.98 -5.23 2.97
N HIS A 73 22.20 -5.36 1.91
CA HIS A 73 22.62 -5.93 0.64
C HIS A 73 22.21 -5.03 -0.51
N PHE A 74 23.15 -4.24 -1.04
CA PHE A 74 22.89 -3.25 -2.09
C PHE A 74 22.62 -3.85 -3.49
N ASP A 75 22.78 -5.16 -3.63
CA ASP A 75 22.50 -5.93 -4.83
C ASP A 75 21.31 -6.87 -4.59
N HIS A 76 20.81 -7.50 -5.67
CA HIS A 76 19.79 -8.55 -5.61
C HIS A 76 20.40 -9.95 -5.48
N SER A 77 21.48 -10.10 -4.69
CA SER A 77 22.14 -11.39 -4.48
C SER A 77 21.24 -12.40 -3.75
N PRO A 78 21.60 -13.70 -3.73
CA PRO A 78 20.88 -14.69 -2.91
C PRO A 78 20.81 -14.33 -1.41
N ARG A 79 21.78 -13.55 -0.90
CA ARG A 79 21.75 -13.03 0.48
C ARG A 79 20.68 -11.96 0.67
N PHE A 80 20.55 -11.05 -0.30
CA PHE A 80 19.44 -10.10 -0.36
C PHE A 80 18.10 -10.84 -0.34
N GLU A 81 17.91 -11.79 -1.27
CA GLU A 81 16.65 -12.53 -1.40
C GLU A 81 16.28 -13.27 -0.11
N GLY A 82 17.28 -13.90 0.53
CA GLY A 82 17.11 -14.57 1.81
C GLY A 82 16.70 -13.61 2.94
N LEU A 83 17.29 -12.41 3.00
CA LEU A 83 16.90 -11.39 3.98
C LEU A 83 15.50 -10.85 3.69
N TYR A 84 15.24 -10.46 2.44
CA TYR A 84 13.96 -9.94 1.98
C TYR A 84 12.80 -10.88 2.35
N ARG A 85 12.90 -12.17 2.00
CA ARG A 85 11.86 -13.17 2.32
C ARG A 85 11.61 -13.30 3.81
N ARG A 86 12.67 -13.25 4.65
CA ARG A 86 12.52 -13.31 6.10
C ARG A 86 11.79 -12.08 6.66
N ILE A 87 12.09 -10.88 6.14
CA ILE A 87 11.40 -9.64 6.52
C ILE A 87 9.93 -9.72 6.10
N LEU A 88 9.65 -10.14 4.87
CA LEU A 88 8.29 -10.26 4.35
C LEU A 88 7.45 -11.27 5.15
N GLU A 89 8.04 -12.41 5.51
CA GLU A 89 7.40 -13.41 6.37
C GLU A 89 7.15 -12.88 7.80
N ALA A 90 8.04 -12.04 8.33
CA ALA A 90 7.80 -11.34 9.59
C ALA A 90 6.65 -10.34 9.48
N ALA A 91 6.55 -9.59 8.39
CA ALA A 91 5.43 -8.69 8.11
C ALA A 91 4.10 -9.46 8.00
N ARG A 92 4.11 -10.61 7.33
CA ARG A 92 2.96 -11.51 7.22
C ARG A 92 2.47 -12.00 8.58
N ARG A 93 3.38 -12.52 9.41
CA ARG A 93 3.05 -13.01 10.76
C ARG A 93 2.56 -11.90 11.71
N SER A 94 2.92 -10.65 11.44
CA SER A 94 2.49 -9.49 12.21
C SER A 94 1.18 -8.88 11.68
N GLY A 95 0.59 -9.46 10.63
CA GLY A 95 -0.66 -8.99 10.01
C GLY A 95 -0.50 -7.78 9.09
N TYR A 96 0.74 -7.36 8.79
CA TYR A 96 1.02 -6.22 7.92
C TYR A 96 1.02 -6.58 6.43
N TYR A 97 1.17 -7.86 6.10
CA TYR A 97 1.25 -8.32 4.72
C TYR A 97 0.33 -9.50 4.45
N LEU A 98 -0.58 -9.33 3.49
CA LEU A 98 -1.43 -10.38 2.95
C LEU A 98 -1.36 -10.31 1.42
N PRO A 99 -0.82 -11.33 0.74
CA PRO A 99 -0.81 -11.36 -0.72
C PRO A 99 -2.20 -11.73 -1.25
N GLY A 100 -2.65 -11.08 -2.34
CA GLY A 100 -3.82 -11.51 -3.11
C GLY A 100 -5.09 -10.64 -2.99
N PRO A 101 -6.20 -11.06 -3.63
CA PRO A 101 -7.45 -10.29 -3.76
C PRO A 101 -8.32 -10.23 -2.50
N GLU A 102 -7.91 -10.86 -1.39
CA GLU A 102 -8.73 -11.08 -0.18
C GLU A 102 -9.04 -9.83 0.66
N TRP A 103 -8.61 -8.65 0.22
CA TRP A 103 -8.92 -7.37 0.87
C TRP A 103 -10.42 -7.01 0.86
N ARG A 104 -11.26 -7.70 0.08
CA ARG A 104 -12.72 -7.48 0.06
C ARG A 104 -13.42 -7.85 1.38
N HIS A 105 -12.87 -8.76 2.19
CA HIS A 105 -13.52 -9.19 3.44
C HIS A 105 -12.98 -8.52 4.71
N ALA A 106 -11.77 -7.97 4.69
CA ALA A 106 -11.14 -7.41 5.88
C ALA A 106 -11.45 -5.92 6.14
N GLN A 107 -12.20 -5.24 5.25
CA GLN A 107 -12.53 -3.81 5.39
C GLN A 107 -13.84 -3.52 6.13
N GLY A 108 -14.66 -4.55 6.42
CA GLY A 108 -15.99 -4.37 7.04
C GLY A 108 -16.00 -3.89 8.50
N CYS A 109 -14.85 -3.74 9.16
CA CYS A 109 -14.80 -3.29 10.56
C CYS A 109 -13.84 -2.13 10.86
N LEU A 110 -13.10 -1.60 9.86
CA LEU A 110 -12.11 -0.52 10.11
C LEU A 110 -12.44 0.84 9.47
N PHE A 111 -13.49 0.91 8.65
CA PHE A 111 -14.02 2.16 8.07
C PHE A 111 -15.52 2.26 8.37
N ALA A 112 -15.89 2.24 9.65
CA ALA A 112 -17.18 2.75 10.07
C ALA A 112 -17.04 4.26 10.30
N ASP A 113 -16.91 5.02 9.21
CA ASP A 113 -17.29 6.42 9.19
C ASP A 113 -17.86 6.78 7.81
N ARG A 114 -18.83 7.68 7.83
CA ARG A 114 -20.01 7.81 6.94
C ARG A 114 -19.80 7.73 5.40
N PRO A 115 -20.87 7.39 4.66
CA PRO A 115 -20.95 7.64 3.22
C PRO A 115 -20.74 9.14 2.94
N GLN A 116 -19.84 9.47 2.01
CA GLN A 116 -19.91 10.74 1.30
C GLN A 116 -21.20 10.74 0.49
N ASP A 117 -22.12 11.59 0.90
CA ASP A 117 -23.30 11.99 0.14
C ASP A 117 -22.81 12.86 -1.04
N ASP A 118 -22.59 12.26 -2.21
CA ASP A 118 -22.53 13.00 -3.47
C ASP A 118 -23.89 12.86 -4.17
N GLY A 119 -24.81 13.71 -3.75
CA GLY A 119 -26.11 13.84 -4.35
C GLY A 119 -26.07 13.98 -5.87
N SER A 120 -26.98 13.23 -6.49
CA SER A 120 -27.67 13.54 -7.75
C SER A 120 -26.99 13.11 -9.05
N ALA A 121 -27.40 11.93 -9.55
CA ALA A 121 -28.17 11.85 -10.80
C ALA A 121 -28.67 10.40 -11.03
N VAL A 122 -29.96 10.16 -10.82
CA VAL A 122 -30.68 9.07 -11.50
C VAL A 122 -32.01 9.60 -12.00
N SER A 123 -32.15 9.45 -13.31
CA SER A 123 -33.27 9.78 -14.17
C SER A 123 -34.56 9.05 -13.78
N GLY A 124 -35.69 9.71 -14.01
CA GLY A 124 -37.02 9.09 -14.04
C GLY A 124 -37.71 9.37 -15.36
N ALA A 125 -37.45 8.50 -16.35
CA ALA A 125 -38.33 8.31 -17.49
C ALA A 125 -39.26 7.12 -17.16
N GLY A 126 -40.57 7.30 -17.33
CA GLY A 126 -41.62 6.29 -17.17
C GLY A 126 -42.96 6.87 -17.63
N THR A 127 -43.21 6.86 -18.94
CA THR A 127 -44.17 5.98 -19.66
C THR A 127 -45.64 6.29 -19.44
N ASP A 128 -46.29 6.65 -20.56
CA ASP A 128 -47.72 6.69 -20.83
C ASP A 128 -48.43 5.35 -20.54
N GLY A 129 -49.74 5.41 -20.26
CA GLY A 129 -50.61 4.22 -20.35
C GLY A 129 -51.96 4.28 -19.63
N ALA A 130 -52.95 4.92 -20.29
CA ALA A 130 -54.41 4.72 -20.29
C ALA A 130 -55.14 3.81 -19.26
N GLY A 131 -56.30 4.28 -18.75
CA GLY A 131 -57.27 3.40 -18.08
C GLY A 131 -58.52 4.02 -17.45
N GLY A 132 -59.40 4.64 -18.26
CA GLY A 132 -60.88 4.63 -18.21
C GLY A 132 -61.75 4.63 -16.93
N ARG A 133 -62.85 5.41 -17.07
CA ARG A 133 -64.25 5.21 -16.62
C ARG A 133 -64.65 5.73 -15.23
N GLY A 134 -65.77 6.46 -15.20
CA GLY A 134 -66.56 6.78 -14.03
C GLY A 134 -67.24 8.14 -14.13
#